data_AF-A0A1A8U627-F1
#
_entry.id   AF-A0A1A8U627-F1
#
_cell.length_a   1.000
_cell.length_b   1.000
_cell.length_c   1.000
_cell.angle_alpha   90.00
_cell.angle_beta   90.00
_cell.angle_gamma   90.00
#
_symmetry.space_group_name_H-M   'P 1'
#
loop_
_entity.id
_entity.type
_entity.pdbx_description
1 polymer ?
#
loop_
_entity_poly.entity_id
_entity_poly.type
_entity_poly.pdbx_seq_one_letter_code
_entity_poly.pdbx_strand_id
1 'polypeptide(L)'
;MYDFNAYPTQKQIEDVAKALVEKHPCLKEPGSKEGFYCWKFSLGFKMGNLRQKYRIAGCPELAVNRKRSEGQEKRKMKKARWSEINFLPDFPQGKSPNNLEDDKHCYMKQKRRSRTAV
;
A
#
# COMPACT_ATOMS: atom_id res chain seq x y z
N MET A 1 -10.87 -11.05 25.73
CA MET A 1 -9.46 -10.63 25.74
C MET A 1 -8.63 -11.70 25.06
N TYR A 2 -7.67 -11.34 24.20
CA TYR A 2 -6.75 -12.33 23.66
C TYR A 2 -5.73 -12.72 24.73
N ASP A 3 -5.62 -14.02 25.01
CA ASP A 3 -4.53 -14.54 25.87
C ASP A 3 -3.17 -14.43 25.17
N PHE A 4 -3.15 -14.15 23.85
CA PHE A 4 -1.96 -14.11 23.01
C PHE A 4 -1.85 -12.80 22.24
N ASN A 5 -0.61 -12.39 21.96
CA ASN A 5 -0.32 -11.15 21.25
C ASN A 5 -0.94 -11.13 19.84
N ALA A 6 -1.88 -10.22 19.59
CA ALA A 6 -2.52 -10.04 18.28
C ALA A 6 -1.55 -9.57 17.19
N TYR A 7 -0.51 -8.83 17.57
CA TYR A 7 0.51 -8.27 16.68
C TYR A 7 1.89 -8.83 17.06
N PRO A 8 2.13 -10.13 16.78
CA PRO A 8 3.42 -10.72 17.07
C PRO A 8 4.51 -10.05 16.24
N THR A 9 5.66 -9.79 16.87
CA THR A 9 6.86 -9.32 16.17
C THR A 9 7.46 -10.44 15.32
N GLN A 10 8.27 -10.06 14.34
CA GLN A 10 8.95 -11.02 13.46
C GLN A 10 9.74 -12.07 14.25
N LYS A 11 10.43 -11.66 15.32
CA LYS A 11 11.16 -12.56 16.20
C LYS A 11 10.26 -13.60 16.88
N GLN A 12 9.11 -13.18 17.40
CA GLN A 12 8.14 -14.10 18.01
C GLN A 12 7.60 -15.11 16.99
N ILE A 13 7.39 -14.69 15.74
CA ILE A 13 6.97 -15.59 14.66
C ILE A 13 8.07 -16.60 14.32
N GLU A 14 9.33 -16.16 14.30
CA GLU A 14 10.49 -17.02 14.06
C GLU A 14 10.69 -18.05 15.17
N ASP A 15 10.56 -17.64 16.44
CA ASP A 15 10.64 -18.55 17.59
C ASP A 15 9.57 -19.66 17.50
N VAL A 16 8.33 -19.29 17.12
CA VAL A 16 7.24 -20.25 16.91
C VAL A 16 7.50 -21.15 15.70
N ALA A 17 8.03 -20.61 14.59
CA ALA A 17 8.36 -21.39 13.40
C ALA A 17 9.43 -22.45 13.72
N LYS A 18 10.44 -22.08 14.50
CA LYS A 18 11.47 -22.99 14.97
C LYS A 18 10.87 -24.08 15.86
N ALA A 19 10.10 -23.71 16.88
CA ALA A 19 9.45 -24.67 17.77
C ALA A 19 8.47 -25.62 17.04
N LEU A 20 7.79 -25.12 15.99
CA LEU A 20 6.90 -25.92 15.15
C LEU A 20 7.66 -27.05 14.45
N VAL A 21 8.81 -26.74 13.85
CA VAL A 21 9.63 -27.73 13.12
C VAL A 21 10.35 -28.67 14.09
N GLU A 22 10.81 -28.18 15.24
CA GLU A 22 11.41 -29.02 16.29
C GLU A 22 10.41 -30.05 16.83
N LYS A 23 9.17 -29.63 17.08
CA LYS A 23 8.10 -30.54 17.55
C LYS A 23 7.60 -31.48 16.46
N HIS A 24 7.62 -31.05 15.21
CA HIS A 24 7.13 -31.80 14.06
C HIS A 24 8.19 -31.86 12.95
N PRO A 25 9.17 -32.77 13.06
CA PRO A 25 10.27 -32.88 12.09
C PRO A 25 9.80 -33.14 10.65
N CYS A 26 8.61 -33.72 10.46
CA CYS A 26 7.99 -33.93 9.15
C CYS A 26 7.64 -32.62 8.41
N LEU A 27 7.57 -31.50 9.11
CA LEU A 27 7.34 -30.18 8.52
C LEU A 27 8.63 -29.50 8.06
N LYS A 28 9.81 -30.07 8.32
CA LYS A 28 11.09 -29.46 7.98
C LYS A 28 11.22 -29.27 6.47
N GLU A 29 11.55 -28.05 6.06
CA GLU A 29 11.76 -27.72 4.64
C GLU A 29 13.02 -28.37 4.08
N PRO A 30 12.92 -29.15 2.98
CA PRO A 30 14.09 -29.73 2.34
C PRO A 30 14.92 -28.62 1.66
N GLY A 31 16.24 -28.65 1.87
CA GLY A 31 17.18 -27.69 1.26
C GLY A 31 17.32 -26.35 1.99
N SER A 32 16.55 -26.10 3.05
CA SER A 32 16.75 -24.94 3.91
C SER A 32 17.79 -25.25 4.99
N LYS A 33 18.75 -24.33 5.21
CA LYS A 33 19.76 -24.45 6.28
C LYS A 33 19.10 -24.58 7.67
N GLU A 34 18.04 -23.83 7.87
CA GLU A 34 17.33 -23.71 9.15
C GLU A 34 16.09 -24.62 9.21
N GLY A 35 15.51 -24.96 8.06
CA GLY A 35 14.36 -25.88 7.96
C GLY A 35 13.01 -25.27 8.33
N PHE A 36 12.96 -24.02 8.81
CA PHE A 36 11.74 -23.30 9.21
C PHE A 36 11.51 -21.96 8.47
N TYR A 37 12.29 -21.67 7.44
CA TYR A 37 12.32 -20.35 6.82
C TYR A 37 10.98 -19.97 6.15
N CYS A 38 10.37 -20.82 5.34
CA CYS A 38 9.06 -20.55 4.74
C CYS A 38 7.92 -20.61 5.77
N TRP A 39 8.08 -21.38 6.85
CA TRP A 39 7.13 -21.41 7.96
C TRP A 39 6.96 -20.04 8.63
N LYS A 40 8.02 -19.26 8.78
CA LYS A 40 7.92 -17.90 9.36
C LYS A 40 6.97 -17.00 8.56
N PHE A 41 7.03 -17.06 7.23
CA PHE A 41 6.15 -16.27 6.36
C PHE A 41 4.72 -16.81 6.38
N SER A 42 4.57 -18.13 6.33
CA SER A 42 3.27 -18.80 6.38
C SER A 42 2.51 -18.47 7.67
N LEU A 43 3.20 -18.49 8.82
CA LEU A 43 2.65 -18.10 10.10
C LEU A 43 2.28 -16.61 10.14
N GLY A 44 3.15 -15.73 9.62
CA GLY A 44 2.85 -14.30 9.51
C GLY A 44 1.59 -14.03 8.68
N PHE A 45 1.45 -14.70 7.54
CA PHE A 45 0.27 -14.60 6.68
C PHE A 45 -0.99 -15.13 7.38
N LYS A 46 -0.90 -16.29 8.04
CA LYS A 46 -2.02 -16.88 8.79
C LYS A 46 -2.48 -15.97 9.92
N MET A 47 -1.55 -15.34 10.65
CA MET A 47 -1.87 -14.35 11.68
C MET A 47 -2.53 -13.09 11.10
N GLY A 48 -2.11 -12.64 9.92
CA GLY A 48 -2.78 -11.56 9.19
C GLY A 48 -4.23 -11.88 8.86
N ASN A 49 -4.49 -13.07 8.33
CA ASN A 49 -5.85 -13.52 8.01
C ASN A 49 -6.72 -13.70 9.24
N LEU A 50 -6.15 -14.24 10.33
CA LEU A 50 -6.85 -14.39 11.60
C LEU A 50 -7.28 -13.02 12.15
N ARG A 51 -6.37 -12.04 12.17
CA ARG A 51 -6.70 -10.66 12.53
C ARG A 51 -7.81 -10.07 11.66
N GLN A 52 -7.78 -10.32 10.34
CA GLN A 52 -8.82 -9.86 9.42
C GLN A 52 -10.19 -10.44 9.79
N LYS A 53 -10.27 -11.74 10.06
CA LYS A 53 -11.52 -12.44 10.43
C LYS A 53 -12.10 -11.89 11.73
N TYR A 54 -11.28 -11.73 12.77
CA TYR A 54 -11.74 -11.19 14.04
C TYR A 54 -12.14 -9.71 13.94
N ARG A 55 -11.48 -8.94 13.09
CA ARG A 55 -11.91 -7.57 12.82
C ARG A 55 -13.31 -7.52 12.18
N ILE A 56 -13.59 -8.41 11.22
CA ILE A 56 -14.93 -8.53 10.62
C ILE A 56 -15.97 -8.96 11.65
N ALA A 57 -15.59 -9.83 12.59
CA ALA A 57 -16.44 -10.25 13.70
C ALA A 57 -16.67 -9.17 14.77
N GLY A 58 -16.08 -7.98 14.61
CA GLY A 58 -16.32 -6.84 15.51
C GLY A 58 -15.46 -6.82 16.78
N CYS A 59 -14.32 -7.53 16.83
CA CYS A 59 -13.42 -7.49 17.98
C CYS A 59 -12.79 -6.08 18.16
N PRO A 60 -13.14 -5.32 19.21
CA PRO A 60 -12.73 -3.92 19.38
C PRO A 60 -11.21 -3.76 19.55
N GLU A 61 -10.52 -4.74 20.14
CA GLU A 61 -9.07 -4.73 20.35
C GLU A 61 -8.28 -4.74 19.03
N LEU A 62 -8.89 -5.20 17.93
CA LEU A 62 -8.31 -5.21 16.58
C LEU A 62 -8.78 -4.04 15.70
N ALA A 63 -9.70 -3.22 16.20
CA ALA A 63 -10.23 -2.05 15.50
C ALA A 63 -9.30 -0.83 15.60
N VAL A 64 -8.37 -0.81 16.56
CA VAL A 64 -7.48 0.34 16.86
C VAL A 64 -6.58 0.74 15.68
N ASN A 65 -6.14 -0.24 14.88
CA ASN A 65 -5.29 -0.01 13.70
C ASN A 65 -6.08 0.26 12.41
N ARG A 66 -7.39 0.52 12.51
CA ARG A 66 -8.15 0.98 11.36
C ARG A 66 -7.62 2.35 10.96
N LYS A 67 -6.96 2.46 9.80
CA LYS A 67 -6.74 3.77 9.16
C LYS A 67 -8.10 4.46 9.17
N ARG A 68 -8.20 5.59 9.88
CA ARG A 68 -9.42 6.40 10.04
C ARG A 68 -9.91 6.86 8.67
N SER A 69 -10.66 6.01 7.99
CA SER A 69 -11.53 6.37 6.88
C SER A 69 -12.98 5.99 7.23
N GLU A 70 -13.32 5.88 8.53
CA GLU A 70 -14.73 5.88 9.00
C GLU A 70 -15.30 7.29 9.18
N GLY A 71 -14.52 8.35 8.93
CA GLY A 71 -15.01 9.73 9.01
C GLY A 71 -14.92 10.49 7.69
N GLN A 72 -14.18 9.96 6.70
CA GLN A 72 -14.38 10.42 5.33
C GLN A 72 -15.54 9.60 4.79
N GLU A 73 -16.75 10.13 5.00
CA GLU A 73 -17.86 9.91 4.10
C GLU A 73 -17.24 9.77 2.71
N LYS A 74 -17.31 8.56 2.12
CA LYS A 74 -16.76 8.32 0.78
C LYS A 74 -17.46 9.35 -0.08
N ARG A 75 -16.82 10.50 -0.33
CA ARG A 75 -17.36 11.53 -1.20
C ARG A 75 -17.66 10.75 -2.45
N LYS A 76 -18.96 10.58 -2.75
CA LYS A 76 -19.40 9.96 -3.98
C LYS A 76 -18.96 10.95 -5.04
N MET A 77 -17.67 10.93 -5.38
CA MET A 77 -17.12 11.65 -6.50
C MET A 77 -17.88 11.05 -7.65
N LYS A 78 -18.88 11.79 -8.14
CA LYS A 78 -19.54 11.43 -9.39
C LYS A 78 -18.39 11.27 -10.37
N LYS A 79 -18.30 10.09 -10.99
CA LYS A 79 -17.36 9.91 -12.10
C LYS A 79 -17.67 11.04 -13.09
N ALA A 80 -16.63 11.75 -13.53
CA ALA A 80 -16.75 12.75 -14.58
C ALA A 80 -17.63 12.17 -15.69
N ARG A 81 -18.69 12.89 -16.08
CA ARG A 81 -19.50 12.49 -17.23
C ARG A 81 -18.57 12.44 -18.44
N TRP A 82 -18.73 11.46 -19.31
CA TRP A 82 -17.83 11.23 -20.46
C TRP A 82 -17.66 12.48 -21.36
N SER A 83 -18.64 13.40 -21.33
CA SER A 83 -18.60 14.71 -21.98
C SER A 83 -17.50 15.65 -21.48
N GLU A 84 -16.98 15.47 -20.26
CA GLU A 84 -15.85 16.26 -19.73
C GLU A 84 -14.50 15.82 -20.32
N ILE A 85 -14.40 14.62 -20.90
CA ILE A 85 -13.15 14.14 -21.53
C ILE A 85 -12.82 14.93 -22.80
N ASN A 86 -13.83 15.50 -23.47
CA ASN A 86 -13.66 16.29 -24.70
C ASN A 86 -13.70 17.81 -24.46
N PHE A 87 -13.68 18.26 -23.20
CA PHE A 87 -13.66 19.69 -22.92
C PHE A 87 -12.28 20.28 -23.21
N LEU A 88 -12.15 20.91 -24.37
CA LEU A 88 -11.01 21.74 -24.75
C LEU A 88 -11.41 23.20 -24.49
N PRO A 89 -10.99 23.84 -23.38
CA PRO A 89 -11.28 25.24 -23.16
C PRO A 89 -10.66 26.10 -24.27
N ASP A 90 -11.39 27.13 -24.70
CA ASP A 90 -10.87 28.10 -25.66
C ASP A 90 -9.58 28.76 -25.13
N PHE A 91 -8.72 29.15 -26.06
CA PHE A 91 -7.51 29.88 -25.69
C PHE A 91 -7.89 31.19 -24.97
N PRO A 92 -7.16 31.57 -23.91
CA PRO A 92 -7.41 32.81 -23.21
C PRO A 92 -7.31 33.99 -24.18
N GLN A 93 -8.10 35.03 -23.94
CA GLN A 93 -8.25 36.16 -24.85
C GLN A 93 -6.90 36.78 -25.21
N GLY A 94 -6.61 36.87 -26.51
CA GLY A 94 -5.32 37.38 -27.03
C GLY A 94 -4.20 36.34 -27.16
N LYS A 95 -4.43 35.07 -26.79
CA LYS A 95 -3.47 33.98 -27.04
C LYS A 95 -3.86 33.17 -28.28
N SER A 96 -2.90 33.00 -29.18
CA SER A 96 -2.98 32.09 -30.32
C SER A 96 -2.25 30.78 -30.01
N PRO A 97 -2.52 29.68 -30.76
CA PRO A 97 -1.78 28.43 -30.63
C PRO A 97 -0.26 28.62 -30.75
N ASN A 98 0.18 29.47 -31.67
CA ASN A 98 1.60 29.72 -31.92
C ASN A 98 2.27 30.39 -30.71
N ASN A 99 1.63 31.42 -30.15
CA ASN A 99 2.17 32.12 -28.97
C ASN A 99 2.30 31.18 -27.76
N LEU A 100 1.39 30.21 -27.61
CA LEU A 100 1.44 29.24 -26.51
C LEU A 100 2.53 28.17 -26.69
N GLU A 101 2.77 27.73 -27.93
CA GLU A 101 3.89 26.83 -28.20
C GLU A 101 5.25 27.53 -28.02
N ASP A 102 5.34 28.82 -28.34
CA ASP A 102 6.54 29.64 -28.06
C ASP A 102 6.77 29.80 -26.54
N ASP A 103 5.72 30.12 -25.78
CA ASP A 103 5.75 30.19 -24.31
C ASP A 103 6.25 28.87 -23.71
N LYS A 104 5.72 27.74 -24.21
CA LYS A 104 6.10 26.38 -23.79
C LYS A 104 7.55 26.06 -24.14
N HIS A 105 8.02 26.44 -25.33
CA HIS A 105 9.41 26.23 -25.73
C HIS A 105 10.37 27.03 -24.83
N CYS A 106 10.03 28.29 -24.53
CA CYS A 106 10.78 29.16 -23.63
C CYS A 106 10.89 28.56 -22.22
N TYR A 107 9.76 28.13 -21.65
CA TYR A 107 9.71 27.48 -20.34
C TYR A 107 10.54 26.19 -20.28
N MET A 108 10.46 25.35 -21.31
CA MET A 108 11.24 24.12 -21.39
C MET A 108 12.74 24.39 -21.48
N LYS A 109 13.14 25.43 -22.22
CA LYS A 109 14.54 25.88 -22.31
C LYS A 109 15.04 26.39 -20.95
N GLN A 110 14.22 27.14 -20.20
CA GLN A 110 14.54 27.58 -18.84
C GLN A 110 14.76 26.38 -17.91
N LYS A 111 13.85 25.40 -17.90
CA LYS A 111 14.00 24.18 -17.07
C LYS A 111 15.25 23.38 -17.41
N ARG A 112 15.65 23.33 -18.68
CA ARG A 112 16.88 22.64 -19.10
C ARG A 112 18.11 23.38 -18.58
N ARG A 113 18.14 24.71 -18.68
CA ARG A 113 19.24 25.54 -18.12
C ARG A 113 19.38 25.39 -16.61
N SER A 114 18.26 25.36 -15.87
CA SER A 114 18.25 25.15 -14.42
C SER A 114 18.75 23.77 -13.99
N ARG A 115 18.71 22.77 -14.87
CA ARG A 115 19.16 21.38 -14.59
C ARG A 115 20.66 21.19 -14.79
N THR A 116 21.28 22.01 -15.63
CA THR A 116 22.73 21.98 -15.95
C THR A 116 23.57 22.90 -15.07
N ALA A 117 22.97 23.64 -14.14
CA ALA A 117 23.64 24.57 -13.22
C ALA A 117 23.86 23.95 -11.81
N VAL A 118 24.01 22.62 -11.74
CA VAL A 118 24.38 21.83 -10.54
C VAL A 118 25.62 21.02 -10.89
#